data_AF-A0A954QR66-F1
#
_entry.id   AF-A0A954QR66-F1
#
_cell.length_a   1.000
_cell.length_b   1.000
_cell.length_c   1.000
_cell.angle_alpha   90.00
_cell.angle_beta   90.00
_cell.angle_gamma   90.00
#
_symmetry.space_group_name_H-M   'P 1'
#
loop_
_entity.id
_entity.type
_entity.pdbx_description
1 polymer ?
#
loop_
_entity_poly.entity_id
_entity_poly.type
_entity_poly.pdbx_seq_one_letter_code
_entity_poly.pdbx_strand_id
1 'polypeptide(L)'
;MANQGYTLLLASTIIIGTALPAGAQCNRGGGRGTTGGGSVRPLSTAGGLMSPLSSQNPLATTAMGSQFPLAYVSYLNQQQQYLANQQRTLQLLRQQRLAGDQVEAAADSTPTQTATESSVNQRREQLRQANALKAIRAAERAIARGDRYVAEKFLQKAMTLSSAESSTRSRAETLLESIK
;
A
#
# COMPACT_ATOMS: atom_id res chain seq x y z
N MET A 1 4.85 52.20 20.47
CA MET A 1 6.03 52.62 19.69
C MET A 1 7.03 51.46 19.67
N ALA A 2 7.45 51.05 18.46
CA ALA A 2 8.57 50.17 18.10
C ALA A 2 8.79 48.84 18.84
N ASN A 3 8.46 47.70 18.19
CA ASN A 3 9.51 46.92 17.53
C ASN A 3 8.93 45.84 16.59
N GLN A 4 9.44 45.90 15.37
CA GLN A 4 9.05 45.15 14.18
C GLN A 4 9.44 43.67 14.34
N GLY A 5 8.47 42.77 14.25
CA GLY A 5 8.71 41.34 14.09
C GLY A 5 9.18 41.06 12.66
N TYR A 6 10.44 40.67 12.52
CA TYR A 6 11.04 40.27 11.26
C TYR A 6 10.28 39.10 10.62
N THR A 7 9.77 39.34 9.43
CA THR A 7 9.25 38.33 8.51
C THR A 7 10.44 37.63 7.87
N LEU A 8 10.73 36.41 8.33
CA LEU A 8 11.68 35.49 7.69
C LEU A 8 11.02 34.90 6.43
N LEU A 9 11.11 35.64 5.32
CA LEU A 9 10.86 35.15 3.97
C LEU A 9 12.16 34.57 3.41
N LEU A 10 12.34 33.25 3.53
CA LEU A 10 13.45 32.54 2.87
C LEU A 10 13.11 31.06 2.67
N ALA A 11 12.67 30.70 1.46
CA ALA A 11 12.97 29.43 0.76
C ALA A 11 12.13 29.29 -0.52
N SER A 12 12.43 30.11 -1.53
CA SER A 12 12.06 29.81 -2.91
C SER A 12 13.17 28.99 -3.57
N THR A 13 12.77 27.95 -4.32
CA THR A 13 13.54 27.12 -5.25
C THR A 13 14.55 26.12 -4.68
N ILE A 14 14.06 24.94 -4.28
CA ILE A 14 14.83 23.70 -4.46
C ILE A 14 14.45 23.15 -5.84
N ILE A 15 15.39 23.25 -6.79
CA ILE A 15 15.40 22.48 -8.02
C ILE A 15 15.82 21.06 -7.63
N ILE A 16 14.85 20.15 -7.46
CA ILE A 16 15.16 18.72 -7.36
C ILE A 16 15.08 18.16 -8.78
N GLY A 17 16.24 17.70 -9.24
CA GLY A 17 16.41 17.05 -10.52
C GLY A 17 15.42 15.91 -10.73
N THR A 18 15.01 15.80 -11.98
CA THR A 18 14.41 14.63 -12.58
C THR A 18 15.16 13.35 -12.20
N ALA A 19 14.52 12.49 -11.42
CA ALA A 19 14.79 11.07 -11.40
C ALA A 19 13.45 10.35 -11.52
N LEU A 20 13.12 10.03 -12.76
CA LEU A 20 12.18 8.99 -13.15
C LEU A 20 12.43 7.74 -12.28
N PRO A 21 11.38 7.15 -11.70
CA PRO A 21 11.22 5.73 -11.97
C PRO A 21 9.87 5.52 -12.62
N ALA A 22 9.95 4.94 -13.82
CA ALA A 22 8.87 4.21 -14.45
C ALA A 22 8.36 3.14 -13.48
N GLY A 23 7.36 3.50 -12.68
CA GLY A 23 6.53 2.59 -11.92
C GLY A 23 5.34 2.16 -12.77
N ALA A 24 5.60 1.52 -13.91
CA ALA A 24 4.57 0.77 -14.62
C ALA A 24 4.16 -0.42 -13.73
N GLN A 25 3.16 -0.21 -12.86
CA GLN A 25 2.40 -1.31 -12.31
C GLN A 25 1.56 -1.89 -13.44
N CYS A 26 2.17 -2.81 -14.18
CA CYS A 26 1.46 -3.86 -14.88
C CYS A 26 0.72 -4.67 -13.82
N ASN A 27 -0.54 -4.32 -13.58
CA ASN A 27 -1.47 -5.22 -12.92
C ASN A 27 -1.63 -6.43 -13.85
N ARG A 28 -0.74 -7.41 -13.68
CA ARG A 28 -0.90 -8.77 -14.19
C ARG A 28 -2.00 -9.44 -13.37
N GLY A 29 -3.23 -8.97 -13.56
CA GLY A 29 -4.44 -9.70 -13.20
C GLY A 29 -4.58 -10.84 -14.19
N GLY A 30 -4.48 -12.06 -13.69
CA GLY A 30 -4.76 -13.27 -14.46
C GLY A 30 -6.22 -13.29 -14.90
N GLY A 31 -6.48 -12.77 -16.09
CA GLY A 31 -7.71 -12.99 -16.84
C GLY A 31 -7.55 -14.22 -17.71
N ARG A 32 -7.95 -15.39 -17.19
CA ARG A 32 -8.16 -16.60 -17.99
C ARG A 32 -9.57 -16.50 -18.58
N GLY A 33 -9.68 -16.53 -19.92
CA GLY A 33 -10.94 -16.50 -20.69
C GLY A 33 -11.25 -15.08 -21.20
N THR A 34 -11.52 -14.81 -22.48
CA THR A 34 -12.15 -15.63 -23.51
C THR A 34 -11.67 -15.15 -24.89
N THR A 35 -11.14 -16.06 -25.71
CA THR A 35 -11.04 -15.86 -27.16
C THR A 35 -12.42 -16.07 -27.76
N GLY A 36 -13.09 -14.99 -28.12
CA GLY A 36 -14.30 -14.99 -28.94
C GLY A 36 -14.19 -13.84 -29.94
N GLY A 37 -13.95 -14.16 -31.21
CA GLY A 37 -13.77 -13.20 -32.29
C GLY A 37 -15.02 -12.37 -32.57
N GLY A 38 -14.80 -11.11 -32.95
CA GLY A 38 -15.87 -10.20 -33.36
C GLY A 38 -15.35 -8.83 -33.78
N SER A 39 -14.95 -8.72 -35.05
CA SER A 39 -14.99 -7.51 -35.88
C SER A 39 -14.48 -6.18 -35.28
N VAL A 40 -13.18 -5.92 -35.46
CA VAL A 40 -12.65 -4.55 -35.49
C VAL A 40 -13.15 -3.86 -36.76
N ARG A 41 -14.03 -2.86 -36.61
CA ARG A 41 -14.22 -1.80 -37.62
C ARG A 41 -13.81 -0.48 -36.99
N PRO A 42 -12.72 0.18 -37.45
CA PRO A 42 -12.35 1.49 -36.97
C PRO A 42 -13.16 2.53 -37.74
N LEU A 43 -14.03 3.28 -37.06
CA LEU A 43 -14.62 4.49 -37.65
C LEU A 43 -13.79 5.70 -37.23
N SER A 44 -12.82 5.96 -38.10
CA SER A 44 -12.31 7.27 -38.54
C SER A 44 -12.87 8.53 -37.85
N THR A 45 -11.95 9.21 -37.18
CA THR A 45 -11.89 10.66 -37.01
C THR A 45 -11.88 11.39 -38.37
N ALA A 46 -12.97 12.08 -38.69
CA ALA A 46 -13.07 13.23 -39.61
C ALA A 46 -14.36 13.97 -39.21
N GLY A 47 -14.37 15.25 -38.83
CA GLY A 47 -13.87 16.38 -39.59
C GLY A 47 -14.98 16.88 -40.54
N GLY A 48 -15.69 17.95 -40.15
CA GLY A 48 -16.73 18.61 -40.96
C GLY A 48 -17.87 19.16 -40.09
N LEU A 49 -17.74 20.34 -39.45
CA LEU A 49 -17.83 21.67 -40.05
C LEU A 49 -18.96 21.82 -41.08
N MET A 50 -20.07 22.39 -40.60
CA MET A 50 -21.11 23.19 -41.28
C MET A 50 -21.70 22.71 -42.62
N SER A 51 -23.02 22.46 -42.62
CA SER A 51 -24.00 23.20 -43.44
C SER A 51 -25.44 22.88 -42.98
N PRO A 52 -26.28 23.90 -42.68
CA PRO A 52 -27.71 23.71 -42.48
C PRO A 52 -28.42 23.76 -43.84
N LEU A 53 -29.39 22.88 -44.08
CA LEU A 53 -30.69 23.19 -44.71
C LEU A 53 -31.38 21.93 -45.26
N SER A 54 -32.69 21.94 -45.04
CA SER A 54 -33.72 21.30 -45.85
C SER A 54 -33.83 19.77 -45.79
N SER A 55 -34.70 19.29 -44.91
CA SER A 55 -36.01 18.77 -45.34
C SER A 55 -36.72 18.21 -44.11
N GLN A 56 -38.02 18.50 -44.04
CA GLN A 56 -38.87 18.17 -42.91
C GLN A 56 -38.97 16.65 -42.73
N ASN A 57 -38.58 16.18 -41.54
CA ASN A 57 -39.03 14.90 -41.00
C ASN A 57 -39.63 15.18 -39.60
N PRO A 58 -40.94 15.48 -39.49
CA PRO A 58 -41.55 15.81 -38.20
C PRO A 58 -41.81 14.58 -37.31
N LEU A 59 -41.37 13.38 -37.71
CA LEU A 59 -41.57 12.14 -36.94
C LEU A 59 -40.33 11.62 -36.20
N ALA A 60 -39.18 12.30 -36.28
CA ALA A 60 -37.93 11.85 -35.66
C ALA A 60 -37.30 12.85 -34.68
N THR A 61 -37.93 14.01 -34.44
CA THR A 61 -37.45 15.03 -33.49
C THR A 61 -38.06 14.89 -32.09
N THR A 62 -39.11 14.10 -31.91
CA THR A 62 -39.79 13.92 -30.62
C THR A 62 -39.14 12.85 -29.72
N ALA A 63 -38.26 11.99 -30.25
CA ALA A 63 -37.65 10.90 -29.47
C ALA A 63 -36.28 11.24 -28.86
N MET A 64 -35.63 12.33 -29.29
CA MET A 64 -34.30 12.73 -28.77
C MET A 64 -34.35 13.79 -27.66
N GLY A 65 -35.52 14.37 -27.38
CA GLY A 65 -35.70 15.35 -26.31
C GLY A 65 -35.82 14.76 -24.90
N SER A 66 -35.93 13.43 -24.74
CA SER A 66 -36.23 12.78 -23.46
C SER A 66 -35.05 12.07 -22.78
N GLN A 67 -33.93 11.83 -23.47
CA GLN A 67 -32.77 11.13 -22.90
C GLN A 67 -31.68 12.06 -22.33
N PHE A 68 -31.70 13.33 -22.71
CA PHE A 68 -30.79 14.35 -22.20
C PHE A 68 -30.89 14.59 -20.67
N PRO A 69 -32.09 14.68 -20.05
CA PRO A 69 -32.18 14.96 -18.61
C PRO A 69 -31.65 13.82 -17.73
N LEU A 70 -31.82 12.55 -18.12
CA LEU A 70 -31.38 11.41 -17.31
C LEU A 70 -29.85 11.27 -17.27
N ALA A 71 -29.19 11.46 -18.41
CA ALA A 71 -27.73 11.46 -18.48
C ALA A 71 -27.14 12.62 -17.65
N TYR A 72 -27.75 13.82 -17.74
CA TYR A 72 -27.31 14.98 -16.96
C TYR A 72 -27.49 14.79 -15.45
N VAL A 73 -28.63 14.25 -14.99
CA VAL A 73 -28.85 13.93 -13.57
C VAL A 73 -27.86 12.88 -13.08
N SER A 74 -27.57 11.86 -13.89
CA SER A 74 -26.56 10.84 -13.54
C SER A 74 -25.16 11.44 -13.40
N TYR A 75 -24.79 12.37 -14.28
CA TYR A 75 -23.51 13.09 -14.22
C TYR A 75 -23.41 13.98 -12.98
N LEU A 76 -24.48 14.72 -12.65
CA LEU A 76 -24.52 15.53 -11.43
C LEU A 76 -24.41 14.67 -10.16
N ASN A 77 -25.07 13.51 -10.12
CA ASN A 77 -24.95 12.58 -9.00
C ASN A 77 -23.53 12.00 -8.89
N GLN A 78 -22.89 11.65 -10.02
CA GLN A 78 -21.50 11.22 -10.02
C GLN A 78 -20.55 12.31 -9.52
N GLN A 79 -20.76 13.58 -9.91
CA GLN A 79 -19.98 14.70 -9.38
C GLN A 79 -20.19 14.89 -7.88
N GLN A 80 -21.43 14.83 -7.38
CA GLN A 80 -21.71 14.95 -5.94
C GLN A 80 -21.05 13.83 -5.13
N GLN A 81 -21.12 12.59 -5.63
CA GLN A 81 -20.51 11.45 -4.97
C GLN A 81 -18.97 11.56 -4.95
N TYR A 82 -18.37 12.07 -6.03
CA TYR A 82 -16.94 12.33 -6.09
C TYR A 82 -16.48 13.36 -5.04
N LEU A 83 -17.19 14.48 -4.91
CA LEU A 83 -16.89 15.51 -3.90
C LEU A 83 -17.04 14.98 -2.47
N ALA A 84 -18.08 14.20 -2.19
CA ALA A 84 -18.27 13.56 -0.88
C ALA A 84 -17.10 12.60 -0.53
N ASN A 85 -16.61 11.84 -1.51
CA ASN A 85 -15.47 10.94 -1.33
C ASN A 85 -14.15 11.69 -1.08
N GLN A 86 -13.93 12.82 -1.76
CA GLN A 86 -12.77 13.67 -1.49
C GLN A 86 -12.79 14.23 -0.06
N GLN A 87 -13.96 14.69 0.41
CA GLN A 87 -14.12 15.21 1.78
C GLN A 87 -13.88 14.13 2.84
N ARG A 88 -14.43 12.92 2.67
CA ARG A 88 -14.20 11.79 3.58
C ARG A 88 -12.71 11.42 3.63
N THR A 89 -12.03 11.40 2.49
CA THR A 89 -10.59 11.08 2.42
C THR A 89 -9.76 12.11 3.18
N LEU A 90 -10.06 13.40 3.01
CA LEU A 90 -9.40 14.48 3.77
C LEU A 90 -9.66 14.38 5.28
N GLN A 91 -10.87 14.02 5.71
CA GLN A 91 -11.19 13.80 7.12
C GLN A 91 -10.39 12.64 7.71
N LEU A 92 -10.27 11.52 7.00
CA LEU A 92 -9.46 10.37 7.43
C LEU A 92 -7.97 10.73 7.54
N LEU A 93 -7.42 11.48 6.57
CA LEU A 93 -6.02 11.93 6.64
C LEU A 93 -5.78 12.89 7.82
N ARG A 94 -6.73 13.78 8.13
CA ARG A 94 -6.66 14.64 9.31
C ARG A 94 -6.68 13.83 10.61
N GLN A 95 -7.54 12.81 10.71
CA GLN A 95 -7.57 11.94 11.88
C GLN A 95 -6.27 11.14 12.05
N GLN A 96 -5.68 10.67 10.96
CA GLN A 96 -4.38 9.97 11.01
C GLN A 96 -3.24 10.90 11.45
N ARG A 97 -3.24 12.16 11.00
CA ARG A 97 -2.26 13.15 11.50
C ARG A 97 -2.44 13.43 12.98
N LEU A 98 -3.67 13.71 13.43
CA LEU A 98 -3.94 13.94 14.86
C LEU A 98 -3.62 12.71 15.72
N ALA A 99 -3.87 11.50 15.23
CA ALA A 99 -3.46 10.28 15.90
C ALA A 99 -1.93 10.11 15.94
N GLY A 100 -1.22 10.50 14.87
CA GLY A 100 0.24 10.57 14.85
C GLY A 100 0.81 11.56 15.85
N ASP A 101 0.28 12.79 15.87
CA ASP A 101 0.69 13.86 16.79
C ASP A 101 0.43 13.46 18.26
N GLN A 102 -0.65 12.71 18.53
CA GLN A 102 -0.92 12.15 19.87
C GLN A 102 0.08 11.07 20.29
N VAL A 103 0.57 10.25 19.35
CA VAL A 103 1.61 9.25 19.63
C VAL A 103 2.96 9.94 19.89
N GLU A 104 3.28 11.01 19.16
CA GLU A 104 4.50 11.79 19.38
C GLU A 104 4.45 12.56 20.71
N ALA A 105 3.35 13.21 21.05
CA ALA A 105 3.19 13.88 22.35
C ALA A 105 3.11 12.91 23.55
N ALA A 106 2.61 11.68 23.33
CA ALA A 106 2.64 10.63 24.35
C ALA A 106 4.05 10.07 24.55
N ALA A 107 4.89 10.04 23.51
CA ALA A 107 6.29 9.63 23.63
C ALA A 107 7.12 10.61 24.47
N ASP A 108 6.80 11.91 24.42
CA ASP A 108 7.46 12.95 25.22
C ASP A 108 7.00 13.02 26.68
N SER A 109 5.88 12.37 27.03
CA SER A 109 5.29 12.41 28.39
C SER A 109 5.32 11.08 29.14
N THR A 110 5.62 9.96 28.48
CA THR A 110 5.99 8.74 29.22
C THR A 110 7.32 8.98 29.92
N PRO A 111 7.43 8.86 31.26
CA PRO A 111 8.71 8.90 31.91
C PRO A 111 9.53 7.77 31.30
N THR A 112 10.62 8.12 30.63
CA THR A 112 11.66 7.20 30.19
C THR A 112 12.15 6.52 31.46
N GLN A 113 11.49 5.43 31.86
CA GLN A 113 12.03 4.52 32.86
C GLN A 113 13.38 4.14 32.29
N THR A 114 14.44 4.62 32.95
CA THR A 114 15.81 4.21 32.72
C THR A 114 15.85 2.73 33.03
N ALA A 115 15.50 1.94 32.03
CA ALA A 115 15.67 0.51 32.01
C ALA A 115 17.15 0.29 32.32
N THR A 116 17.44 -0.10 33.56
CA THR A 116 18.77 -0.48 34.03
C THR A 116 19.39 -1.40 32.98
N GLU A 117 20.68 -1.27 32.68
CA GLU A 117 21.34 -2.03 31.61
C GLU A 117 21.10 -3.54 31.71
N SER A 118 20.87 -4.04 32.94
CA SER A 118 20.41 -5.41 33.22
C SER A 118 19.05 -5.75 32.58
N SER A 119 18.05 -4.88 32.65
CA SER A 119 16.73 -5.05 32.02
C SER A 119 16.78 -4.96 30.48
N VAL A 120 17.68 -4.13 29.93
CA VAL A 120 17.89 -4.05 28.46
C VAL A 120 18.56 -5.32 27.96
N ASN A 121 19.57 -5.84 28.66
CA ASN A 121 20.22 -7.09 28.31
C ASN A 121 19.29 -8.30 28.47
N GLN A 122 18.46 -8.34 29.52
CA GLN A 122 17.41 -9.34 29.68
C GLN A 122 16.41 -9.30 28.52
N ARG A 123 15.95 -8.11 28.12
CA ARG A 123 15.02 -7.97 26.99
C ARG A 123 15.64 -8.40 25.66
N ARG A 124 16.93 -8.09 25.43
CA ARG A 124 17.66 -8.57 24.24
C ARG A 124 17.81 -10.09 24.23
N GLU A 125 18.10 -10.68 25.39
CA GLU A 125 18.18 -12.15 25.53
C GLU A 125 16.82 -12.81 25.28
N GLN A 126 15.75 -12.31 25.89
CA GLN A 126 14.39 -12.80 25.67
C GLN A 126 13.98 -12.71 24.19
N LEU A 127 14.30 -11.59 23.53
CA LEU A 127 14.02 -11.42 22.10
C LEU A 127 14.85 -12.38 21.22
N ARG A 128 16.12 -12.61 21.56
CA ARG A 128 16.96 -13.61 20.87
C ARG A 128 16.37 -15.01 20.99
N GLN A 129 15.98 -15.43 22.19
CA GLN A 129 15.35 -16.72 22.44
C GLN A 129 14.01 -16.87 21.70
N ALA A 130 13.16 -15.84 21.73
CA ALA A 130 11.89 -15.83 21.00
C ALA A 130 12.11 -15.96 19.48
N ASN A 131 13.14 -15.31 18.94
CA ASN A 131 13.49 -15.40 17.52
C ASN A 131 14.06 -16.78 17.15
N ALA A 132 14.85 -17.41 18.03
CA ALA A 132 15.31 -18.79 17.84
C ALA A 132 14.13 -19.77 17.78
N LEU A 133 13.17 -19.67 18.70
CA LEU A 133 11.97 -20.51 18.71
C LEU A 133 11.10 -20.31 17.46
N LYS A 134 10.96 -19.07 16.98
CA LYS A 134 10.25 -18.78 15.72
C LYS A 134 10.93 -19.45 14.52
N ALA A 135 12.27 -19.47 14.49
CA ALA A 135 13.03 -20.15 13.44
C ALA A 135 12.81 -21.67 13.47
N ILE A 136 12.80 -22.30 14.65
CA ILE A 136 12.50 -23.75 14.80
C ILE A 136 11.09 -24.07 14.27
N ARG A 137 10.08 -23.30 14.66
CA ARG A 137 8.70 -23.50 14.16
C ARG A 137 8.59 -23.31 12.64
N ALA A 138 9.39 -22.42 12.05
CA ALA A 138 9.43 -22.23 10.61
C ALA A 138 10.10 -23.40 9.90
N ALA A 139 11.18 -23.94 10.49
CA ALA A 139 11.85 -25.15 10.02
C ALA A 139 10.91 -26.35 10.04
N GLU A 140 10.21 -26.60 11.15
CA GLU A 140 9.24 -27.70 11.27
C GLU A 140 8.15 -27.65 10.18
N ARG A 141 7.65 -26.45 9.86
CA ARG A 141 6.71 -26.28 8.74
C ARG A 141 7.34 -26.53 7.38
N ALA A 142 8.61 -26.21 7.19
CA ALA A 142 9.32 -26.50 5.96
C ALA A 142 9.57 -28.01 5.80
N ILE A 143 9.93 -28.71 6.88
CA ILE A 143 10.04 -30.18 6.94
C ILE A 143 8.70 -30.82 6.56
N ALA A 144 7.60 -30.37 7.17
CA ALA A 144 6.26 -30.89 6.89
C ALA A 144 5.84 -30.70 5.42
N ARG A 145 6.40 -29.69 4.74
CA ARG A 145 6.19 -29.43 3.29
C ARG A 145 7.17 -30.19 2.39
N GLY A 146 8.14 -30.90 2.95
CA GLY A 146 9.20 -31.57 2.20
C GLY A 146 10.29 -30.63 1.66
N ASP A 147 10.30 -29.36 2.06
CA ASP A 147 11.28 -28.37 1.60
C ASP A 147 12.51 -28.40 2.50
N ARG A 148 13.44 -29.30 2.18
CA ARG A 148 14.67 -29.56 2.96
C ARG A 148 15.61 -28.36 2.98
N TYR A 149 15.80 -27.69 1.84
CA TYR A 149 16.69 -26.54 1.74
C TYR A 149 16.23 -25.38 2.64
N VAL A 150 14.93 -25.08 2.62
CA VAL A 150 14.38 -24.02 3.48
C VAL A 150 14.40 -24.44 4.95
N ALA A 151 14.15 -25.70 5.27
CA ALA A 151 14.25 -26.22 6.63
C ALA A 151 15.67 -26.08 7.19
N GLU A 152 16.70 -26.52 6.46
CA GLU A 152 18.10 -26.40 6.86
C GLU A 152 18.49 -24.94 7.13
N LYS A 153 18.09 -24.03 6.25
CA LYS A 153 18.36 -22.59 6.41
C LYS A 153 17.76 -22.03 7.71
N PHE A 154 16.53 -22.42 8.05
CA PHE A 154 15.90 -22.00 9.31
C PHE A 154 16.53 -22.65 10.54
N LEU A 155 16.98 -23.91 10.45
CA LEU A 155 17.69 -24.59 11.54
C LEU A 155 19.06 -23.98 11.80
N GLN A 156 19.83 -23.66 10.76
CA GLN A 156 21.09 -22.91 10.89
C GLN A 156 20.87 -21.55 11.55
N LYS A 157 19.80 -20.84 11.18
CA LYS A 157 19.41 -19.58 11.84
C LYS A 157 19.02 -19.77 13.30
N ALA A 158 18.38 -20.88 13.66
CA ALA A 158 18.05 -21.17 15.05
C ALA A 158 19.34 -21.39 15.87
N MET A 159 20.30 -22.16 15.34
CA MET A 159 21.57 -22.46 16.02
C MET A 159 22.43 -21.21 16.27
N THR A 160 22.41 -20.22 15.37
CA THR A 160 23.17 -18.97 15.55
C THR A 160 22.55 -18.03 16.58
N LEU A 161 21.23 -18.10 16.78
CA LEU A 161 20.50 -17.27 17.74
C LEU A 161 20.48 -17.88 19.16
N SER A 162 20.68 -19.19 19.25
CA SER A 162 20.67 -19.96 20.49
C SER A 162 22.06 -20.01 21.16
N SER A 163 22.13 -19.97 22.48
CA SER A 163 23.39 -20.23 23.20
C SER A 163 23.86 -21.67 23.00
N ALA A 164 25.16 -21.92 23.14
CA ALA A 164 25.78 -23.22 22.85
C ALA A 164 25.15 -24.40 23.61
N GLU A 165 24.64 -24.16 24.83
CA GLU A 165 24.09 -25.21 25.72
C GLU A 165 22.56 -25.20 25.78
N SER A 166 21.89 -24.38 24.97
CA SER A 166 20.43 -24.23 25.07
C SER A 166 19.67 -25.42 24.45
N SER A 167 18.52 -25.73 25.06
CA SER A 167 17.58 -26.75 24.56
C SER A 167 17.08 -26.48 23.15
N THR A 168 17.03 -25.20 22.73
CA THR A 168 16.69 -24.79 21.37
C THR A 168 17.73 -25.22 20.35
N ARG A 169 19.02 -25.19 20.72
CA ARG A 169 20.10 -25.67 19.87
C ARG A 169 20.08 -27.19 19.71
N SER A 170 19.97 -27.93 20.81
CA SER A 170 19.86 -29.39 20.79
C SER A 170 18.67 -29.85 19.92
N ARG A 171 17.53 -29.15 20.01
CA ARG A 171 16.38 -29.41 19.12
C ARG A 171 16.68 -29.08 17.65
N ALA A 172 17.43 -28.02 17.37
CA ALA A 172 17.80 -27.67 16.01
C ALA A 172 18.79 -28.70 15.41
N GLU A 173 19.73 -29.21 16.20
CA GLU A 173 20.70 -30.23 15.79
C GLU A 173 20.02 -31.57 15.51
N THR A 174 19.12 -32.03 16.39
CA THR A 174 18.32 -33.26 16.17
C THR A 174 17.44 -33.17 14.93
N LEU A 175 16.77 -32.02 14.70
CA LEU A 175 16.00 -31.79 13.47
C LEU A 175 16.90 -31.78 12.22
N LEU A 176 18.09 -31.20 12.31
CA LEU A 176 19.04 -31.15 11.19
C LEU A 176 19.58 -32.55 10.86
N GLU A 177 19.81 -33.38 11.86
CA GLU A 177 20.20 -34.78 11.67
C GLU A 177 19.08 -35.60 11.01
N SER A 178 17.81 -35.35 11.36
CA SER A 178 16.66 -36.04 10.74
C SER A 178 16.39 -35.69 9.28
N ILE A 179 16.90 -34.56 8.78
CA ILE A 179 16.71 -34.12 7.39
C ILE A 179 17.81 -34.67 6.47
N LYS A 180 19.00 -34.92 7.03
CA LYS A 180 20.15 -35.51 6.33
C LYS A 180 19.92 -36.99 6.04
#